data_AF-A0A075H0U5-F1
#
_entry.id   AF-A0A075H0U5-F1
#
_cell.length_a   1.000
_cell.length_b   1.000
_cell.length_c   1.000
_cell.angle_alpha   90.00
_cell.angle_beta   90.00
_cell.angle_gamma   90.00
#
_symmetry.space_group_name_H-M   'P 1'
#
loop_
_entity.id
_entity.type
_entity.pdbx_description
1 polymer ?
#
loop_
_entity_poly.entity_id
_entity_poly.type
_entity_poly.pdbx_seq_one_letter_code
_entity_poly.pdbx_strand_id
1 'polypeptide(L)' 'MWRVQQIVSKTSAKIGESGLNILNIDAQEETSRIIVVVEDSGNNIEKAISAIHEERSNIKFI' A
#
# COMPACT_ATOMS: atom_id res chain seq x y z
N MET A 1 -7.35 -8.95 -3.62
CA MET A 1 -7.14 -8.97 -2.16
C MET A 1 -7.40 -10.34 -1.54
N TRP A 2 -8.52 -11.00 -1.83
CA TRP A 2 -8.91 -12.27 -1.19
C TRP A 2 -7.88 -13.42 -1.23
N ARG A 3 -6.96 -13.44 -2.21
CA ARG A 3 -5.88 -14.43 -2.34
C ARG A 3 -4.58 -14.05 -1.63
N VAL A 4 -4.57 -12.95 -0.88
CA VAL A 4 -3.38 -12.44 -0.20
C VAL A 4 -3.77 -12.08 1.22
N GLN A 5 -3.33 -12.92 2.16
CA GLN A 5 -3.56 -12.66 3.57
C GLN A 5 -2.87 -11.35 3.99
N GLN A 6 -3.59 -10.57 4.80
CA GLN A 6 -3.10 -9.34 5.43
C GLN A 6 -2.56 -8.30 4.43
N ILE A 7 -3.12 -8.25 3.22
CA ILE A 7 -2.69 -7.33 2.16
C ILE A 7 -2.66 -5.86 2.61
N VAL A 8 -3.66 -5.41 3.37
CA VAL A 8 -3.72 -4.03 3.89
C VAL A 8 -2.56 -3.74 4.84
N SER A 9 -2.25 -4.68 5.73
CA SER A 9 -1.13 -4.56 6.68
C SER A 9 0.23 -4.57 5.97
N LYS A 10 0.38 -5.40 4.93
CA LYS A 10 1.59 -5.43 4.10
C LYS A 10 1.79 -4.12 3.35
N THR A 11 0.72 -3.59 2.75
CA THR A 11 0.74 -2.31 2.06
C THR A 11 1.10 -1.16 3.01
N SER A 12 0.48 -1.08 4.19
CA SER A 12 0.77 -0.01 5.15
C SER A 12 2.22 -0.08 5.68
N ALA A 13 2.70 -1.29 6.01
CA ALA A 13 4.07 -1.50 6.46
C ALA A 13 5.09 -1.04 5.41
N LYS A 14 4.93 -1.46 4.14
CA LYS A 14 5.84 -1.08 3.06
C LYS A 14 5.90 0.43 2.81
N ILE A 15 4.75 1.11 2.89
CA ILE A 15 4.69 2.56 2.72
C ILE A 15 5.41 3.26 3.88
N GLY A 16 5.20 2.79 5.13
CA GLY A 16 5.91 3.30 6.30
C GLY A 16 7.42 3.08 6.25
N GLU A 17 7.88 1.90 5.81
CA GLU A 17 9.31 1.59 5.60
C GLU A 17 9.97 2.51 4.56
N SER A 18 9.18 3.01 3.61
CA SER A 18 9.64 3.95 2.58
C SER A 18 9.77 5.40 3.09
N GLY A 19 9.55 5.61 4.39
CA GLY A 19 9.64 6.92 5.05
C GLY A 19 8.48 7.85 4.72
N LEU A 20 7.36 7.31 4.21
CA LEU A 20 6.19 8.08 3.82
C LEU A 20 5.19 8.16 4.95
N ASN A 21 4.62 9.35 5.16
CA ASN A 21 3.57 9.56 6.13
C ASN A 21 2.20 9.16 5.54
N ILE A 22 1.51 8.25 6.21
CA ILE A 22 0.19 7.76 5.82
C ILE A 22 -0.85 8.60 6.58
N LEU A 23 -1.61 9.41 5.85
CA LEU A 23 -2.68 10.23 6.42
C LEU A 23 -3.93 9.40 6.67
N ASN A 24 -4.22 8.45 5.77
CA ASN A 24 -5.34 7.52 5.91
C ASN A 24 -5.16 6.27 5.05
N ILE A 25 -5.78 5.16 5.46
CA ILE A 25 -5.96 3.94 4.64
C ILE A 25 -7.40 3.48 4.79
N ASP A 26 -8.06 3.28 3.66
CA ASP A 26 -9.37 2.62 3.58
C ASP A 26 -9.25 1.34 2.75
N ALA A 27 -9.83 0.25 3.25
CA ALA A 27 -9.79 -1.05 2.59
C ALA A 27 -11.22 -1.56 2.39
N GLN A 28 -11.60 -1.72 1.13
CA GLN A 28 -12.91 -2.19 0.73
C GLN A 28 -12.80 -3.61 0.16
N GLU A 29 -13.16 -4.59 0.98
CA GLU A 29 -13.13 -6.01 0.59
C GLU A 29 -14.07 -6.30 -0.58
N GLU A 30 -15.28 -5.72 -0.58
CA GLU A 30 -16.30 -5.94 -1.61
C GLU A 30 -15.85 -5.51 -3.01
N THR A 31 -15.10 -4.42 -3.10
CA THR A 31 -14.58 -3.91 -4.38
C THR A 31 -13.15 -4.37 -4.65
N SER A 32 -12.53 -5.09 -3.71
CA SER A 32 -11.13 -5.47 -3.74
C SER A 32 -10.19 -4.27 -3.97
N ARG A 33 -10.46 -3.14 -3.28
CA ARG A 33 -9.62 -1.92 -3.36
C ARG A 33 -9.07 -1.49 -2.01
N ILE A 34 -7.83 -0.98 -2.03
CA ILE A 34 -7.22 -0.24 -0.93
C ILE A 34 -6.99 1.18 -1.43
N ILE A 35 -7.49 2.16 -0.69
CA ILE A 35 -7.24 3.58 -0.93
C ILE A 35 -6.26 4.03 0.14
N VAL A 36 -5.09 4.49 -0.29
CA VAL A 36 -4.08 5.06 0.62
C VAL A 36 -3.98 6.55 0.35
N VAL A 37 -4.07 7.34 1.41
CA VAL A 37 -3.88 8.79 1.39
C VAL A 37 -2.53 9.08 2.01
N VAL A 38 -1.64 9.69 1.24
CA VAL A 38 -0.32 10.15 1.68
C VAL A 38 -0.18 11.65 1.39
N GLU A 39 0.75 12.30 2.08
CA GLU A 39 1.06 13.70 1.82
C GLU A 39 1.71 13.89 0.44
N ASP A 40 1.14 14.77 -0.39
CA ASP A 40 1.70 15.17 -1.68
C ASP A 40 2.77 16.25 -1.49
N SER A 41 3.98 15.80 -1.13
CA SER A 41 5.14 16.66 -0.94
C SER A 41 6.36 16.06 -1.64
N GLY A 42 7.08 16.89 -2.40
CA GLY A 42 8.26 16.45 -3.16
C GLY A 42 7.94 15.29 -4.10
N ASN A 43 8.57 14.14 -3.87
CA ASN A 43 8.37 12.92 -4.67
C ASN A 43 7.62 11.82 -3.92
N ASN A 44 6.84 12.18 -2.89
CA ASN A 44 6.13 11.21 -2.06
C ASN A 44 5.14 10.34 -2.84
N ILE A 45 4.40 10.91 -3.80
CA ILE A 45 3.44 10.14 -4.62
C ILE A 45 4.16 9.08 -5.46
N GLU A 46 5.25 9.45 -6.13
CA GLU A 46 6.04 8.51 -6.94
C GLU A 46 6.68 7.41 -6.07
N LYS A 47 7.21 7.77 -4.90
CA LYS A 47 7.72 6.81 -3.92
C LYS A 47 6.64 5.87 -3.42
N ALA A 48 5.44 6.37 -3.13
CA ALA A 48 4.32 5.55 -2.66
C ALA A 48 3.93 4.50 -3.71
N ILE A 49 3.81 4.93 -4.98
CA ILE A 49 3.52 4.02 -6.10
C ILE A 49 4.62 2.97 -6.23
N SER A 50 5.88 3.40 -6.25
CA SER A 50 7.03 2.50 -6.37
C SER A 50 7.08 1.45 -5.25
N ALA A 51 6.90 1.90 -3.99
CA ALA A 51 6.88 1.04 -2.82
C ALA A 51 5.77 -0.03 -2.88
N ILE A 52 4.55 0.36 -3.26
CA ILE A 52 3.42 -0.58 -3.41
C ILE A 52 3.70 -1.61 -4.52
N HIS A 53 4.29 -1.17 -5.63
CA HIS A 53 4.63 -2.06 -6.75
C HIS A 53 5.77 -3.03 -6.42
N GLU A 54 6.76 -2.61 -5.62
CA GLU A 54 7.78 -3.51 -5.08
C GLU A 54 7.16 -4.61 -4.21
N GLU A 55 6.28 -4.23 -3.28
CA GLU A 55 5.62 -5.22 -2.40
C GLU A 55 4.75 -6.18 -3.19
N ARG A 56 4.05 -5.71 -4.23
CA ARG A 56 3.30 -6.57 -5.14
C ARG A 56 4.17 -7.68 -5.74
N SER A 57 5.44 -7.40 -6.03
CA SER A 57 6.38 -8.39 -6.58
C SER A 57 6.78 -9.46 -5.56
N ASN A 58 6.65 -9.17 -4.26
CA ASN A 58 6.93 -10.08 -3.15
C ASN A 58 5.70 -10.86 -2.66
N ILE A 59 4.50 -10.52 -3.14
CA ILE A 59 3.27 -11.22 -2.77
C ILE A 59 3.28 -12.63 -3.34
N LYS A 60 3.25 -13.62 -2.44
CA LYS A 60 2.92 -15.01 -2.78
C LYS A 60 1.41 -15.18 -2.72
N PHE A 61 0.81 -15.60 -3.84
CA PHE A 61 -0.61 -15.94 -3.89
C PHE A 61 -0.82 -17.29 -3.23
N ILE A 62 -1.85 -17.37 -2.38
CA ILE A 62 -2.35 -18.63 -1.81
C ILE A 62 -3.32 -19.30 -2.82
#